data_AF-A6MKT8-F1
#
_entry.id   AF-A6MKT8-F1
#
_cell.length_a   1.000
_cell.length_b   1.000
_cell.length_c   1.000
_cell.angle_alpha   90.00
_cell.angle_beta   90.00
_cell.angle_gamma   90.00
#
_symmetry.space_group_name_H-M   'P 1'
#
loop_
_entity.id
_entity.type
_entity.pdbx_description
1 polymer ?
#
loop_
_entity_poly.entity_id
_entity_poly.type
_entity_poly.pdbx_seq_one_letter_code
_entity_poly.pdbx_strand_id
1 'polypeptide(L)'
;VRQGKQVVFRDEDSTGNDEDIMVDSDDDSWDLVTCFCMKPFAGRPMIECNECHTWIHLSCAKIRKSNVPEVFVCQKCRDSKFDIRRSNRSRMGSRKLFLD
;
A
#
# COMPACT_ATOMS: atom_id res chain seq x y z
N VAL A 1 30.87 -54.04 22.22
CA VAL A 1 30.40 -52.80 21.58
C VAL A 1 31.51 -51.77 21.65
N ARG A 2 32.35 -51.68 20.61
CA ARG A 2 33.42 -50.67 20.50
C ARG A 2 32.98 -49.70 19.42
N GLN A 3 32.56 -48.50 19.81
CA GLN A 3 32.09 -47.46 18.89
C GLN A 3 33.27 -46.96 18.04
N GLY A 4 33.16 -47.14 16.72
CA GLY A 4 34.08 -46.59 15.74
C GLY A 4 33.95 -45.07 15.66
N LYS A 5 35.08 -44.39 15.66
CA LYS A 5 35.17 -42.93 15.55
C LYS A 5 35.43 -42.62 14.08
N GLN A 6 34.42 -42.14 13.36
CA GLN A 6 34.61 -41.64 12.00
C GLN A 6 35.38 -40.32 12.05
N VAL A 7 36.51 -40.26 11.36
CA VAL A 7 37.20 -39.00 11.04
C VAL A 7 36.82 -38.63 9.62
N VAL A 8 36.23 -37.45 9.44
CA VAL A 8 35.93 -36.89 8.11
C VAL A 8 37.10 -35.98 7.73
N PHE A 9 37.82 -36.33 6.67
CA PHE A 9 38.82 -35.46 6.05
C PHE A 9 38.05 -34.47 5.16
N ARG A 10 38.13 -33.18 5.47
CA ARG A 10 37.52 -32.12 4.66
C ARG A 10 38.56 -31.68 3.65
N ASP A 11 38.35 -31.99 2.37
CA ASP A 11 39.17 -31.46 1.29
C ASP A 11 38.93 -29.95 1.12
N GLU A 12 40.03 -29.24 0.95
CA GLU A 12 40.17 -27.78 0.84
C GLU A 12 40.06 -27.38 -0.63
N ASP A 13 38.87 -26.99 -1.09
CA ASP A 13 38.73 -26.12 -2.27
C ASP A 13 37.38 -25.40 -2.21
N SER A 14 37.42 -24.10 -1.94
CA SER A 14 36.33 -23.17 -2.26
C SER A 14 36.93 -21.78 -2.31
N THR A 15 37.48 -21.40 -3.47
CA THR A 15 37.65 -19.98 -3.78
C THR A 15 36.26 -19.40 -4.08
N GLY A 16 35.48 -19.20 -3.02
CA GLY A 16 34.25 -18.41 -3.03
C GLY A 16 34.63 -16.95 -3.19
N ASN A 17 34.33 -16.37 -4.35
CA ASN A 17 34.22 -14.92 -4.46
C ASN A 17 32.90 -14.54 -3.77
N ASP A 18 32.97 -14.45 -2.45
CA ASP A 18 31.90 -13.97 -1.57
C ASP A 18 31.93 -12.44 -1.62
N GLU A 19 31.38 -11.85 -2.69
CA GLU A 19 31.09 -10.43 -2.69
C GLU A 19 29.80 -10.22 -1.90
N ASP A 20 29.97 -9.84 -0.64
CA ASP A 20 28.89 -9.46 0.27
C ASP A 20 28.03 -8.36 -0.38
N ILE A 21 26.89 -8.74 -0.96
CA ILE A 21 25.89 -7.82 -1.50
C ILE A 21 25.23 -7.10 -0.31
N MET A 22 25.78 -5.94 0.04
CA MET A 22 25.22 -5.03 1.05
C MET A 22 23.89 -4.48 0.52
N VAL A 23 22.77 -5.11 0.91
CA VAL A 23 21.43 -4.57 0.67
C VAL A 23 21.21 -3.46 1.70
N ASP A 24 21.34 -2.20 1.28
CA ASP A 24 20.98 -1.05 2.11
C ASP A 24 19.54 -1.22 2.62
N SER A 25 19.37 -1.18 3.94
CA SER A 25 18.10 -1.48 4.62
C SER A 25 17.14 -0.29 4.65
N ASP A 26 17.45 0.82 3.97
CA ASP A 26 16.70 2.08 3.96
C ASP A 26 15.61 2.15 2.86
N ASP A 27 14.97 1.03 2.52
CA ASP A 27 13.80 1.06 1.63
C ASP A 27 12.54 1.41 2.44
N ASP A 28 12.44 2.63 2.98
CA ASP A 28 11.27 3.15 3.74
C ASP A 28 9.96 3.24 2.90
N SER A 29 9.94 2.63 1.72
CA SER A 29 8.81 2.57 0.80
C SER A 29 7.54 1.97 1.43
N TRP A 30 7.66 1.13 2.47
CA TRP A 30 6.52 0.56 3.20
C TRP A 30 5.82 1.55 4.16
N ASP A 31 6.52 2.61 4.57
CA ASP A 31 5.98 3.69 5.41
C ASP A 31 5.42 4.86 4.59
N LEU A 32 5.47 4.76 3.26
CA LEU A 32 4.90 5.77 2.39
C LEU A 32 3.37 5.85 2.53
N VAL A 33 2.89 7.03 2.92
CA VAL A 33 1.46 7.33 3.08
C VAL A 33 0.85 7.69 1.74
N THR A 34 0.00 6.81 1.22
CA THR A 34 -0.70 7.01 -0.07
C THR A 34 -2.21 7.22 0.10
N CYS A 35 -2.81 6.68 1.17
CA CYS A 35 -4.23 6.78 1.44
C CYS A 35 -4.60 8.13 2.07
N PHE A 36 -5.80 8.65 1.79
CA PHE A 36 -6.30 9.90 2.37
C PHE A 36 -6.49 9.88 3.89
N CYS A 37 -6.45 8.71 4.52
CA CYS A 37 -6.54 8.57 5.97
C CYS A 37 -5.24 8.93 6.70
N MET A 38 -4.20 9.33 5.95
CA MET A 38 -2.89 9.74 6.46
C MET A 38 -2.17 8.63 7.24
N LYS A 39 -2.43 7.38 6.90
CA LYS A 39 -1.77 6.20 7.46
C LYS A 39 -1.06 5.42 6.36
N PRO A 40 0.10 4.84 6.64
CA PRO A 40 0.86 4.04 5.68
C PRO A 40 0.15 2.70 5.40
N PHE A 41 0.82 1.81 4.68
CA PHE A 41 0.31 0.48 4.36
C PHE A 41 -0.08 -0.31 5.62
N ALA A 42 0.82 -0.38 6.62
CA ALA A 42 0.60 -1.05 7.92
C ALA A 42 -0.01 -2.47 7.80
N GLY A 43 0.30 -3.21 6.73
CA GLY A 43 -0.23 -4.55 6.47
C GLY A 43 -1.73 -4.61 6.14
N ARG A 44 -2.38 -3.48 5.84
CA ARG A 44 -3.82 -3.42 5.54
C ARG A 44 -4.06 -3.50 4.04
N PRO A 45 -5.09 -4.24 3.58
CA PRO A 45 -5.35 -4.38 2.16
C PRO A 45 -5.67 -3.04 1.51
N MET A 46 -5.13 -2.80 0.33
CA MET A 46 -5.32 -1.58 -0.44
C MET A 46 -5.83 -1.89 -1.85
N ILE A 47 -6.41 -0.88 -2.48
CA ILE A 47 -6.87 -0.89 -3.86
C ILE A 47 -6.43 0.39 -4.55
N GLU A 48 -6.02 0.29 -5.81
CA GLU A 48 -5.60 1.42 -6.62
C GLU A 48 -6.81 2.11 -7.28
N CYS A 49 -6.83 3.45 -7.30
CA CYS A 49 -7.81 4.21 -8.06
C CYS A 49 -7.42 4.27 -9.55
N ASN A 50 -8.34 3.89 -10.44
CA ASN A 50 -8.14 3.90 -11.89
C ASN A 50 -7.92 5.30 -12.51
N GLU A 51 -8.20 6.38 -11.77
CA GLU A 51 -8.12 7.75 -12.31
C GLU A 51 -6.94 8.56 -11.76
N CYS A 52 -6.68 8.44 -10.47
CA CYS A 52 -5.62 9.21 -9.81
C CYS A 52 -4.47 8.34 -9.30
N HIS A 53 -4.50 7.04 -9.60
CA HIS A 53 -3.48 6.04 -9.23
C HIS A 53 -3.16 5.99 -7.73
N THR A 54 -4.03 6.57 -6.91
CA THR A 54 -3.85 6.63 -5.46
C THR A 54 -4.28 5.30 -4.85
N TRP A 55 -3.41 4.73 -4.02
CA TRP A 55 -3.71 3.53 -3.25
C TRP A 55 -4.51 3.88 -2.00
N ILE A 56 -5.62 3.19 -1.81
CA ILE A 56 -6.57 3.46 -0.73
C ILE A 56 -6.85 2.16 0.03
N HIS A 57 -6.86 2.19 1.37
CA HIS A 57 -7.24 1.00 2.14
C HIS A 57 -8.69 0.60 1.83
N LEU A 58 -8.95 -0.70 1.71
CA LEU A 58 -10.30 -1.21 1.43
C LEU A 58 -11.34 -0.68 2.44
N SER A 59 -11.00 -0.59 3.72
CA SER A 59 -11.91 -0.04 4.74
C SER A 59 -12.18 1.46 4.54
N CYS A 60 -11.19 2.22 4.07
CA CYS A 60 -11.33 3.64 3.74
C CYS A 60 -12.17 3.84 2.47
N ALA A 61 -12.02 2.95 1.49
CA ALA A 61 -12.85 2.87 0.29
C ALA A 61 -14.25 2.26 0.54
N LYS A 62 -14.53 1.77 1.76
CA LYS A 62 -15.76 1.05 2.12
C LYS A 62 -16.02 -0.20 1.27
N ILE A 63 -14.96 -0.90 0.87
CA ILE A 63 -14.99 -2.15 0.11
C ILE A 63 -14.79 -3.34 1.05
N ARG A 64 -15.63 -4.36 0.90
CA ARG A 64 -15.50 -5.63 1.64
C ARG A 64 -14.52 -6.54 0.92
N LYS A 65 -13.66 -7.25 1.67
CA LYS A 65 -12.70 -8.24 1.11
C LYS A 65 -13.38 -9.33 0.26
N SER A 66 -14.63 -9.65 0.53
CA SER A 66 -15.41 -10.65 -0.21
C SER A 66 -15.92 -10.18 -1.57
N ASN A 67 -15.87 -8.88 -1.86
CA ASN A 67 -16.39 -8.30 -3.10
C ASN A 67 -15.54 -7.10 -3.50
N VAL A 68 -14.31 -7.38 -3.92
CA VAL A 68 -13.38 -6.37 -4.42
C VAL A 68 -13.66 -6.16 -5.91
N PRO A 69 -13.98 -4.93 -6.35
CA PRO A 69 -14.22 -4.65 -7.76
C PRO A 69 -12.91 -4.68 -8.55
N GLU A 70 -12.98 -5.09 -9.81
CA GLU A 70 -11.84 -5.05 -10.74
C GLU A 70 -11.43 -3.60 -11.06
N VAL A 71 -12.42 -2.71 -11.23
CA VAL A 71 -12.19 -1.28 -11.48
C VAL A 71 -12.73 -0.46 -10.31
N PHE A 72 -11.84 0.30 -9.67
CA PHE A 72 -12.18 1.20 -8.58
C PHE A 72 -11.87 2.66 -8.92
N VAL A 73 -12.81 3.54 -8.59
CA VAL A 73 -12.66 4.99 -8.66
C VAL A 73 -12.95 5.57 -7.28
N CYS A 74 -12.00 6.32 -6.72
CA CYS A 74 -12.09 6.89 -5.38
C CYS A 74 -13.19 7.97 -5.28
N GLN A 75 -13.60 8.29 -4.05
CA GLN A 75 -14.65 9.28 -3.83
C GLN A 75 -14.28 10.65 -4.41
N LYS A 76 -13.02 11.09 -4.26
CA LYS A 76 -12.55 12.38 -4.79
C LYS A 76 -12.72 12.46 -6.31
N CYS A 77 -12.27 11.44 -7.04
CA CYS A 77 -12.43 11.36 -8.49
C CYS A 77 -13.89 11.32 -8.93
N ARG A 78 -14.75 10.60 -8.19
CA ARG A 78 -16.20 10.62 -8.43
C ARG A 78 -16.76 12.02 -8.26
N ASP A 79 -16.51 12.66 -7.12
CA ASP A 79 -17.02 14.00 -6.79
C ASP A 79 -16.55 15.06 -7.82
N SER A 80 -15.29 15.02 -8.23
CA SER A 80 -14.75 15.94 -9.25
C SER A 80 -15.46 15.83 -10.61
N LYS A 81 -15.91 14.63 -11.01
CA LYS A 81 -16.74 14.48 -12.22
C LYS A 81 -18.14 15.03 -12.07
N PHE A 82 -18.70 14.98 -10.86
CA PHE A 82 -20.03 15.52 -10.58
C PHE A 82 -20.04 17.03 -10.39
N ASP A 83 -18.91 17.65 -10.01
CA ASP A 83 -18.78 19.11 -9.90
C ASP A 83 -18.91 19.81 -11.27
N ILE A 84 -18.49 19.18 -12.36
CA ILE A 84 -18.72 19.68 -13.73
C ILE A 84 -20.23 19.72 -14.07
N ARG A 85 -21.04 18.82 -13.48
CA ARG A 85 -22.50 18.81 -13.68
C ARG A 85 -23.26 19.71 -12.69
N ARG A 86 -22.67 20.01 -11.52
CA ARG A 86 -23.25 20.88 -10.49
C ARG A 86 -23.00 22.36 -10.72
N SER A 87 -22.04 22.74 -11.56
CA SER A 87 -21.84 24.15 -11.94
C SER A 87 -23.09 24.79 -12.59
N ASN A 88 -24.00 23.97 -13.14
CA ASN A 88 -25.31 24.40 -13.66
C ASN A 88 -26.47 24.32 -12.66
N ARG A 89 -26.26 23.79 -11.45
CA ARG A 89 -27.24 23.80 -10.36
C ARG A 89 -26.65 24.56 -9.19
N SER A 90 -26.68 25.88 -9.34
CA SER A 90 -26.85 26.88 -8.28
C SER A 90 -26.36 26.46 -6.89
N ARG A 91 -25.29 27.13 -6.44
CA ARG A 91 -24.80 27.19 -5.06
C ARG A 91 -25.87 27.76 -4.09
N MET A 92 -26.99 27.06 -3.94
CA MET A 92 -28.01 27.31 -2.93
C MET A 92 -28.08 26.06 -2.05
N GLY A 93 -27.13 25.98 -1.12
CA GLY A 93 -27.03 24.91 -0.12
C GLY A 93 -26.32 25.48 1.10
N SER A 94 -27.07 26.25 1.88
CA SER A 94 -26.67 26.97 3.08
C SER A 94 -25.92 26.08 4.09
N ARG A 95 -24.62 26.30 4.26
CA ARG A 95 -23.97 25.95 5.54
C ARG A 95 -24.18 27.12 6.49
N LYS A 96 -25.29 27.07 7.24
CA LYS A 96 -25.42 27.86 8.46
C LYS A 96 -24.34 27.37 9.42
N LEU A 97 -23.24 28.11 9.54
CA LEU A 97 -22.43 28.10 10.75
C LEU A 97 -22.88 29.34 11.53
N PHE A 98 -23.74 29.09 12.51
CA PHE A 98 -24.05 30.03 13.58
C PHE A 98 -22.74 30.34 14.30
N LEU A 99 -22.43 31.63 14.38
CA LEU A 99 -21.50 32.19 15.34
C LEU A 99 -22.28 32.32 16.65
N ASP A 100 -21.83 31.64 17.69
CA ASP A 100 -21.82 32.14 19.06
C ASP A 100 -20.68 31.47 19.83
#